data_AF-A0A6N9PUF4-F1
#
_entry.id   AF-A0A6N9PUF4-F1
#
_cell.length_a   1.000
_cell.length_b   1.000
_cell.length_c   1.000
_cell.angle_alpha   90.00
_cell.angle_beta   90.00
_cell.angle_gamma   90.00
#
_symmetry.space_group_name_H-M   'P 1'
#
loop_
_entity.id
_entity.type
_entity.pdbx_description
1 polymer ?
#
loop_
_entity_poly.entity_id
_entity_poly.type
_entity_poly.pdbx_seq_one_letter_code
_entity_poly.pdbx_strand_id
1 'polypeptide(L)'
;MEQMGLVVPASYYRVPPQMTFDDLEPKSISFTALSFRIVRIETENGDTELLITNLDSKCFPPAALKRLYAMRWGIETSFRSLKYAVGLIHLHAKKPNLVLQ
;
A
#
# COMPACT_ATOMS: atom_id res chain seq x y z
N MET A 1 18.61 -3.62 -24.96
CA MET A 1 19.07 -2.75 -23.84
C MET A 1 20.58 -2.82 -23.66
N GLU A 2 21.22 -3.99 -23.83
CA GLU A 2 22.70 -4.09 -23.94
C GLU A 2 23.29 -3.36 -25.16
N GLN A 3 22.52 -3.16 -26.24
CA GLN A 3 22.99 -2.41 -27.42
C GLN A 3 23.12 -0.88 -27.21
N MET A 4 22.79 -0.35 -26.02
CA MET A 4 22.92 1.09 -25.69
C MET A 4 24.01 1.40 -24.65
N GLY A 5 24.82 0.41 -24.24
CA GLY A 5 25.90 0.64 -23.26
C GLY A 5 25.42 0.95 -21.83
N LEU A 6 24.16 0.67 -21.51
CA LEU A 6 23.58 0.91 -20.20
C LEU A 6 23.97 -0.22 -19.23
N VAL A 7 24.46 0.15 -18.05
CA VAL A 7 24.72 -0.79 -16.96
C VAL A 7 23.38 -1.24 -16.38
N VAL A 8 22.95 -2.44 -16.75
CA VAL A 8 21.70 -3.04 -16.25
C VAL A 8 21.98 -3.75 -14.92
N PRO A 9 21.22 -3.47 -13.85
CA PRO A 9 21.35 -4.18 -12.58
C PRO A 9 21.09 -5.69 -12.74
N ALA A 10 21.78 -6.52 -11.96
CA ALA A 10 21.63 -7.97 -12.00
C ALA A 10 20.21 -8.45 -11.65
N SER A 11 19.49 -7.69 -10.81
CA SER A 11 18.09 -7.93 -10.48
C SER A 11 17.32 -6.63 -10.63
N TYR A 12 16.30 -6.64 -11.48
CA TYR A 12 15.40 -5.52 -11.70
C TYR A 12 14.01 -6.04 -11.99
N TYR A 13 13.02 -5.20 -11.70
CA TYR A 13 11.64 -5.43 -12.10
C TYR A 13 11.26 -4.42 -13.18
N ARG A 14 10.72 -4.91 -14.31
CA ARG A 14 10.24 -4.03 -15.37
C ARG A 14 8.82 -3.60 -15.06
N VAL A 15 8.62 -2.29 -14.91
CA VAL A 15 7.28 -1.72 -14.74
C VAL A 15 6.44 -1.95 -16.00
N PRO A 16 5.28 -2.63 -15.91
CA PRO A 16 4.38 -2.82 -17.05
C PRO A 16 3.75 -1.49 -17.51
N PRO A 17 3.42 -1.32 -18.80
CA PRO A 17 2.83 -0.07 -19.31
C PRO A 17 1.52 0.36 -18.65
N GLN A 18 0.73 -0.60 -18.16
CA GLN A 18 -0.54 -0.38 -17.48
C GLN A 18 -0.41 -0.02 -16.00
N MET A 19 0.80 -0.09 -15.44
CA MET A 19 1.06 0.22 -14.04
C MET A 19 1.50 1.68 -13.91
N THR A 20 0.86 2.44 -13.03
CA THR A 20 1.30 3.77 -12.64
C THR A 20 2.52 3.65 -11.73
N PHE A 21 3.60 4.35 -12.06
CA PHE A 21 4.81 4.42 -11.24
C PHE A 21 5.44 5.80 -11.37
N ASP A 22 5.29 6.61 -10.34
CA ASP A 22 5.58 8.04 -10.41
C ASP A 22 7.09 8.34 -10.27
N ASP A 23 7.87 7.41 -9.72
CA ASP A 23 9.31 7.60 -9.52
C ASP A 23 10.14 7.38 -10.80
N LEU A 24 9.50 7.12 -11.94
CA LEU A 24 10.13 7.03 -13.26
C LEU A 24 9.23 7.62 -14.35
N GLU A 25 9.84 8.40 -15.25
CA GLU A 25 9.14 8.88 -16.43
C GLU A 25 8.72 7.73 -17.36
N PRO A 26 7.55 7.81 -18.01
CA PRO A 26 7.11 6.78 -18.93
C PRO A 26 8.10 6.64 -20.09
N LYS A 27 8.44 5.39 -20.44
CA LYS A 27 9.46 5.03 -21.45
C LYS A 27 10.89 5.42 -21.08
N SER A 28 11.14 5.82 -19.83
CA SER A 28 12.51 6.01 -19.33
C SER A 28 13.30 4.69 -19.36
N ILE A 29 14.59 4.83 -19.57
CA ILE A 29 15.59 3.75 -19.48
C ILE A 29 16.33 3.78 -18.12
N SER A 30 15.97 4.71 -17.24
CA SER A 30 16.56 4.87 -15.92
C SER A 30 16.07 3.81 -14.94
N PHE A 31 16.90 3.55 -13.94
CA PHE A 31 16.56 2.65 -12.83
C PHE A 31 16.35 3.47 -11.56
N THR A 32 15.28 3.15 -10.83
CA THR A 32 15.01 3.69 -9.50
C THR A 32 15.15 2.57 -8.47
N ALA A 33 15.93 2.81 -7.42
CA ALA A 33 16.06 1.88 -6.31
C ALA A 33 14.89 2.04 -5.34
N LEU A 34 14.18 0.95 -5.07
CA LEU A 34 13.15 0.91 -4.04
C LEU A 34 13.79 0.48 -2.71
N SER A 35 13.61 1.29 -1.68
CA SER A 35 14.08 1.00 -0.34
C SER A 35 12.90 0.86 0.62
N PHE A 36 12.92 -0.20 1.40
CA PHE A 36 11.94 -0.47 2.43
C PHE A 36 12.66 -0.84 3.73
N ARG A 37 12.00 -0.58 4.85
CA ARG A 37 12.40 -1.08 6.16
C ARG A 37 11.26 -1.85 6.79
N ILE A 38 11.63 -2.81 7.63
CA ILE A 38 10.72 -3.59 8.44
C ILE A 38 10.78 -3.02 9.86
N VAL A 39 9.62 -2.71 10.43
CA VAL A 39 9.50 -2.17 11.78
C VAL A 39 8.60 -3.07 12.60
N ARG A 40 9.08 -3.46 13.77
CA ARG A 40 8.33 -4.24 14.75
C ARG A 40 7.71 -3.31 15.79
N ILE A 41 6.43 -3.47 16.06
CA ILE A 41 5.66 -2.64 16.99
C ILE A 41 4.89 -3.56 17.95
N GLU A 42 4.99 -3.28 19.24
CA GLU A 42 4.16 -3.96 20.24
C GLU A 42 2.81 -3.24 20.40
N THR A 43 1.75 -4.01 20.34
CA THR A 43 0.37 -3.56 20.59
C THR A 43 0.12 -3.44 22.09
N GLU A 44 -1.01 -2.81 22.46
CA GLU A 44 -1.40 -2.68 23.87
C GLU A 44 -1.78 -4.03 24.51
N ASN A 45 -2.12 -5.02 23.70
CA ASN A 45 -2.47 -6.37 24.16
C ASN A 45 -1.24 -7.28 24.35
N GLY A 46 -0.03 -6.79 24.06
CA GLY A 46 1.20 -7.57 24.10
C GLY A 46 1.48 -8.37 22.83
N ASP A 47 0.63 -8.26 21.80
CA ASP A 47 0.89 -8.83 20.48
C ASP A 47 1.87 -7.97 19.69
N THR A 48 2.63 -8.60 18.80
CA THR A 48 3.59 -7.94 17.94
C THR A 48 3.07 -7.78 16.52
N GLU A 49 3.14 -6.57 15.98
CA GLU A 49 2.86 -6.24 14.59
C GLU A 49 4.14 -5.96 13.80
N LEU A 50 4.18 -6.37 12.53
CA LEU A 50 5.26 -6.08 11.59
C LEU A 50 4.74 -5.18 10.48
N LEU A 51 5.41 -4.04 10.30
CA LEU A 51 5.13 -3.08 9.25
C LEU A 51 6.28 -3.02 8.25
N ILE A 52 5.96 -3.10 6.96
CA ILE A 52 6.88 -2.79 5.86
C ILE A 52 6.57 -1.38 5.39
N THR A 53 7.58 -0.51 5.34
CA THR A 53 7.39 0.88 4.94
C THR A 53 8.62 1.45 4.24
N ASN A 54 8.42 2.37 3.29
CA ASN A 54 9.46 3.20 2.69
C ASN A 54 9.65 4.55 3.41
N LEU A 55 8.90 4.80 4.50
CA LEU A 55 8.97 6.06 5.25
C LEU A 55 10.27 6.17 6.06
N ASP A 56 10.84 7.38 6.08
CA ASP A 56 12.09 7.70 6.78
C ASP A 56 12.02 7.37 8.29
N SER A 57 13.11 6.84 8.83
CA SER A 57 13.17 6.38 10.21
C SER A 57 13.25 7.51 11.24
N LYS A 58 13.81 8.66 10.87
CA LYS A 58 13.92 9.83 11.76
C LYS A 58 12.58 10.54 11.87
N CYS A 59 11.87 10.71 10.76
CA CYS A 59 10.56 11.35 10.72
C CYS A 59 9.44 10.44 11.21
N PHE A 60 9.56 9.12 10.97
CA PHE A 60 8.54 8.13 11.33
C PHE A 60 9.10 7.03 12.25
N PRO A 61 9.42 7.35 13.51
CA PRO A 61 9.78 6.32 14.49
C PRO A 61 8.61 5.34 14.75
N PRO A 62 8.85 4.18 15.40
CA PRO A 62 7.81 3.18 15.66
C PRO A 62 6.53 3.74 16.30
N ALA A 63 6.65 4.72 17.21
CA ALA A 63 5.50 5.38 17.82
C ALA A 63 4.64 6.19 16.83
N ALA A 64 5.28 6.86 15.86
CA ALA A 64 4.57 7.59 14.81
C ALA A 64 3.88 6.62 13.83
N LEU A 65 4.56 5.53 13.46
CA LEU A 65 3.98 4.47 12.64
C LEU A 65 2.78 3.81 13.32
N LYS A 66 2.87 3.52 14.63
CA LYS A 66 1.75 2.97 15.42
C LYS A 66 0.52 3.87 15.32
N ARG A 67 0.70 5.20 15.47
CA ARG A 67 -0.41 6.17 15.35
C ARG A 67 -0.99 6.21 13.94
N LEU A 68 -0.15 6.27 12.91
CA LEU A 68 -0.60 6.27 11.51
C LEU A 68 -1.36 4.99 11.16
N TYR A 69 -0.86 3.84 11.61
CA TYR A 69 -1.50 2.56 11.34
C TYR A 69 -2.83 2.39 12.11
N ALA A 70 -2.92 2.94 13.32
CA ALA A 70 -4.20 3.02 14.05
C ALA A 70 -5.25 3.87 13.31
N MET A 71 -4.84 4.97 12.65
CA MET A 71 -5.76 5.78 11.83
C MET A 71 -6.32 5.00 10.63
N ARG A 72 -5.54 4.08 10.04
CA ARG A 72 -6.00 3.18 8.97
C ARG A 72 -7.16 2.30 9.44
N TRP A 73 -7.11 1.82 10.68
CA TRP A 73 -8.17 0.98 11.27
C TRP A 73 -9.51 1.73 11.35
N GLY A 74 -9.46 3.03 11.59
CA GLY A 74 -10.63 3.90 11.57
C GLY A 74 -11.39 3.85 10.24
N ILE A 75 -10.69 3.77 9.11
CA ILE A 75 -11.30 3.66 7.78
C ILE A 75 -12.04 2.33 7.64
N GLU A 76 -11.41 1.22 8.03
CA GLU A 76 -12.04 -0.11 7.96
C GLU A 76 -13.30 -0.18 8.83
N THR A 77 -13.22 0.34 10.05
CA THR A 77 -14.36 0.38 11.00
C THR A 77 -15.48 1.29 10.48
N SER A 78 -15.13 2.39 9.82
CA SER A 78 -16.10 3.30 9.20
C SER A 78 -16.84 2.62 8.04
N PHE A 79 -16.14 1.93 7.14
CA PHE A 79 -16.79 1.17 6.07
C PHE A 79 -17.63 0.01 6.60
N ARG A 80 -17.17 -0.66 7.66
CA ARG A 80 -17.98 -1.67 8.36
C ARG A 80 -19.28 -1.04 8.86
N SER A 81 -19.20 0.07 9.58
CA SER A 81 -20.36 0.79 10.12
C SER A 81 -21.32 1.25 9.01
N LEU A 82 -20.78 1.79 7.92
CA LEU A 82 -21.56 2.18 6.75
C LEU A 82 -22.34 0.99 6.17
N LYS A 83 -21.68 -0.16 5.98
CA LYS A 83 -22.35 -1.38 5.47
C LYS A 83 -23.52 -1.82 6.33
N TYR A 84 -23.41 -1.70 7.65
CA TYR A 84 -24.53 -1.96 8.56
C TYR A 84 -25.63 -0.91 8.43
N ALA A 85 -25.27 0.38 8.43
CA ALA A 85 -26.23 1.49 8.37
C ALA A 85 -27.08 1.48 7.09
N VAL A 86 -26.49 1.17 5.93
CA VAL A 86 -27.20 1.11 4.65
C VAL A 86 -27.65 -0.31 4.27
N GLY A 87 -27.62 -1.27 5.21
CA GLY A 87 -28.13 -2.63 4.99
C GLY A 87 -27.34 -3.46 3.95
N LEU A 88 -26.17 -2.99 3.51
CA LEU A 88 -25.33 -3.66 2.51
C LEU A 88 -24.80 -5.02 2.97
N ILE A 89 -24.85 -5.31 4.27
CA ILE A 89 -24.54 -6.64 4.80
C ILE A 89 -25.54 -7.73 4.34
N HIS A 90 -26.75 -7.34 3.95
CA HIS A 90 -27.81 -8.25 3.48
C HIS A 90 -28.00 -8.18 1.94
N LEU A 91 -27.15 -7.44 1.24
CA LEU A 91 -27.22 -7.31 -0.21
C LEU A 91 -26.58 -8.54 -0.88
N HIS A 92 -27.41 -9.36 -1.54
CA HIS A 92 -26.97 -10.56 -2.26
C HIS A 92 -26.96 -10.39 -3.80
N ALA A 93 -27.21 -9.18 -4.28
CA ALA A 93 -27.27 -8.88 -5.71
C ALA A 93 -25.90 -9.03 -6.38
N LYS A 94 -25.83 -9.83 -7.46
CA LYS A 94 -24.61 -9.99 -8.28
C LYS A 94 -24.58 -9.09 -9.52
N LYS A 95 -25.74 -8.51 -9.91
CA LYS A 95 -25.85 -7.61 -11.06
C LYS A 95 -25.73 -6.15 -10.58
N PRO A 96 -24.89 -5.31 -11.20
CA PRO A 96 -24.65 -3.93 -10.74
C PRO A 96 -25.93 -3.09 -10.75
N ASN A 97 -26.82 -3.30 -11.71
CA ASN A 97 -28.12 -2.61 -11.79
C ASN A 97 -29.08 -2.94 -10.65
N LEU A 98 -28.82 -4.00 -9.87
CA LEU A 98 -29.62 -4.38 -8.70
C LEU A 98 -28.99 -3.91 -7.38
N VAL A 99 -27.85 -3.22 -7.44
CA VAL A 99 -27.16 -2.61 -6.28
C VAL A 99 -27.60 -1.15 -6.09
N LEU A 100 -27.95 -0.46 -7.18
CA LEU A 100 -28.54 0.88 -7.17
C LEU A 100 -30.05 0.73 -6.92
N GLN A 101 -30.54 1.12 -5.74
CA GLN A 101 -31.98 1.18 -5.42
C GLN A 101 -32.53 2.59 -5.65
#